data_AF-A0A1Y6CNK4-F1
#
_entry.id   AF-A0A1Y6CNK4-F1
#
_cell.length_a   1.000
_cell.length_b   1.000
_cell.length_c   1.000
_cell.angle_alpha   90.00
_cell.angle_beta   90.00
_cell.angle_gamma   90.00
#
_symmetry.space_group_name_H-M   'P 1'
#
loop_
_entity.id
_entity.type
_entity.pdbx_description
1 polymer ?
#
loop_
_entity_poly.entity_id
_entity_poly.type
_entity_poly.pdbx_seq_one_letter_code
_entity_poly.pdbx_strand_id
1 'polypeptide(L)'
;LKYHRYFKAWYESPEDASECLQKFFGWYNTEHRHINLGLMTPETVHQGKDKSVAKKRAAVLKQAFEAYPERFPKSGPRLPVPADSVGINVPVVRKSIPVLG
;
A
#
# COMPACT_ATOMS: atom_id res chain seq x y z
N LEU A 1 -10.50 -5.86 6.11
CA LEU A 1 -11.47 -6.97 6.17
C LEU A 1 -12.92 -6.51 6.36
N LYS A 2 -13.26 -5.87 7.50
CA LYS A 2 -14.65 -5.55 7.89
C LYS A 2 -15.51 -4.82 6.84
N TYR A 3 -14.90 -4.05 5.95
CA TYR A 3 -15.60 -3.26 4.93
C TYR A 3 -15.52 -3.84 3.51
N HIS A 4 -15.01 -5.07 3.37
CA HIS A 4 -14.94 -5.72 2.06
C HIS A 4 -16.27 -6.41 1.73
N ARG A 5 -16.77 -6.25 0.50
CA ARG A 5 -18.10 -6.76 0.09
C ARG A 5 -18.30 -8.27 0.24
N TYR A 6 -17.21 -9.04 0.29
CA TYR A 6 -17.25 -10.49 0.47
C TYR A 6 -17.09 -10.94 1.93
N PHE A 7 -16.85 -9.99 2.85
CA PHE A 7 -16.74 -10.29 4.25
C PHE A 7 -18.14 -10.39 4.87
N LYS A 8 -18.50 -11.57 5.37
CA LYS A 8 -19.80 -11.81 5.99
C LYS A 8 -19.84 -11.28 7.43
N ALA A 9 -21.05 -10.99 7.91
CA ALA A 9 -21.28 -10.60 9.30
C ALA A 9 -21.04 -11.75 10.28
N TRP A 10 -21.29 -12.99 9.86
CA TRP A 10 -21.01 -14.24 10.58
C TRP A 10 -20.78 -15.38 9.59
N TYR A 11 -20.24 -16.49 10.09
CA TYR A 11 -20.00 -17.74 9.36
C TYR A 11 -20.69 -18.88 10.11
N GLU A 12 -21.21 -19.85 9.37
CA GLU A 12 -21.97 -20.98 9.93
C GLU A 12 -21.05 -22.01 10.60
N SER A 13 -19.77 -22.06 10.19
CA SER A 13 -18.76 -22.92 10.79
C SER A 13 -17.33 -22.36 10.61
N PRO A 14 -16.33 -22.88 11.32
CA PRO A 14 -14.92 -22.56 11.10
C PRO A 14 -14.43 -22.85 9.67
N GLU A 15 -14.98 -23.88 9.02
CA GLU A 15 -14.64 -24.27 7.66
C GLU A 15 -15.18 -23.24 6.63
N ASP A 16 -16.44 -22.80 6.78
CA ASP A 16 -17.01 -21.71 5.94
C ASP A 16 -16.20 -20.41 6.11
N ALA A 17 -15.81 -20.09 7.34
CA ALA A 17 -14.94 -18.94 7.61
C ALA A 17 -13.58 -19.09 6.92
N SER A 18 -12.97 -20.27 7.01
CA SER A 18 -11.65 -20.54 6.45
C SER A 18 -11.66 -20.46 4.92
N GLU A 19 -12.65 -21.03 4.25
CA GLU A 19 -12.79 -20.96 2.79
C GLU A 19 -12.94 -19.51 2.32
N CYS A 20 -13.78 -18.73 3.00
CA CYS A 20 -13.96 -17.31 2.69
C CYS A 20 -12.64 -16.52 2.88
N LEU A 21 -11.96 -16.72 4.01
CA LEU A 21 -10.73 -16.02 4.35
C LEU A 21 -9.57 -16.40 3.43
N GLN A 22 -9.44 -17.66 3.02
CA GLN A 22 -8.40 -18.09 2.07
C GLN A 22 -8.54 -17.37 0.73
N LYS A 23 -9.76 -17.31 0.18
CA LYS A 23 -10.04 -16.56 -1.06
C LYS A 23 -9.73 -15.07 -0.88
N PHE A 24 -10.15 -14.50 0.25
CA PHE A 24 -9.88 -13.09 0.56
C PHE A 24 -8.38 -12.80 0.63
N PHE A 25 -7.60 -13.59 1.38
CA PHE A 25 -6.17 -13.36 1.56
C PHE A 25 -5.37 -13.62 0.30
N GLY A 26 -5.78 -14.59 -0.53
CA GLY A 26 -5.24 -14.76 -1.88
C GLY A 26 -5.32 -13.45 -2.66
N TRP A 27 -6.52 -12.95 -2.87
CA TRP A 27 -6.76 -11.68 -3.57
C TRP A 27 -6.08 -10.47 -2.88
N TYR A 28 -6.16 -10.36 -1.56
CA TYR A 28 -5.60 -9.23 -0.79
C TYR A 28 -4.08 -9.11 -0.99
N ASN A 29 -3.39 -10.25 -1.03
CA ASN A 29 -1.93 -10.30 -1.11
C ASN A 29 -1.40 -10.16 -2.53
N THR A 30 -2.12 -10.64 -3.55
CA THR A 30 -1.59 -10.75 -4.92
C THR A 30 -2.26 -9.81 -5.93
N GLU A 31 -3.46 -9.30 -5.64
CA GLU A 31 -4.23 -8.49 -6.60
C GLU A 31 -4.60 -7.11 -6.07
N HIS A 32 -5.02 -7.01 -4.80
CA HIS A 32 -5.45 -5.76 -4.22
C HIS A 32 -4.27 -4.80 -4.03
N ARG A 33 -4.38 -3.60 -4.62
CA ARG A 33 -3.35 -2.56 -4.55
C ARG A 33 -3.67 -1.57 -3.43
N HIS A 34 -2.71 -1.41 -2.52
CA HIS A 34 -2.89 -0.63 -1.30
C HIS A 34 -2.29 0.76 -1.46
N ILE A 35 -3.04 1.81 -1.11
CA ILE A 35 -2.56 3.20 -1.22
C ILE A 35 -1.29 3.43 -0.39
N ASN A 36 -1.23 2.87 0.82
CA ASN A 36 -0.08 2.97 1.72
C ASN A 36 1.12 2.13 1.27
N LEU A 37 0.94 1.25 0.28
CA LEU A 37 2.02 0.50 -0.38
C LEU A 37 2.33 1.09 -1.76
N GLY A 38 2.05 2.38 -1.97
CA GLY A 38 2.29 3.01 -3.27
C GLY A 38 1.46 2.41 -4.41
N LEU A 39 0.23 1.96 -4.12
CA LEU A 39 -0.63 1.19 -5.03
C LEU A 39 0.05 -0.09 -5.54
N MET A 40 0.81 -0.77 -4.69
CA MET A 40 1.36 -2.11 -4.94
C MET A 40 0.61 -3.15 -4.09
N THR A 41 0.82 -4.41 -4.42
CA THR A 41 0.28 -5.54 -3.66
C THR A 41 1.22 -5.88 -2.49
N PRO A 42 0.72 -6.46 -1.39
CA PRO A 42 1.57 -6.92 -0.31
C PRO A 42 2.67 -7.86 -0.79
N GLU A 43 2.35 -8.77 -1.72
CA GLU A 43 3.33 -9.66 -2.33
C GLU A 43 4.48 -8.91 -3.03
N THR A 44 4.17 -7.86 -3.80
CA THR A 44 5.18 -7.06 -4.50
C THR A 44 6.20 -6.47 -3.53
N VAL A 45 5.71 -5.92 -2.41
CA VAL A 45 6.55 -5.31 -1.38
C VAL A 45 7.30 -6.37 -0.59
N HIS A 46 6.64 -7.48 -0.23
CA HIS A 46 7.25 -8.59 0.49
C HIS A 46 8.43 -9.20 -0.28
N GLN A 47 8.30 -9.30 -1.61
CA GLN A 47 9.37 -9.78 -2.49
C GLN A 47 10.46 -8.73 -2.79
N GLY A 48 10.41 -7.54 -2.18
CA GLY A 48 11.39 -6.46 -2.39
C GLY A 48 11.40 -5.87 -3.81
N LYS A 49 10.29 -6.02 -4.55
CA LYS A 49 10.18 -5.53 -5.94
C LYS A 49 9.71 -4.09 -6.04
N ASP A 50 9.33 -3.49 -4.91
CA ASP A 50 8.75 -2.16 -4.77
C ASP A 50 9.58 -1.08 -5.49
N LYS A 51 10.89 -1.01 -5.26
CA LYS A 51 11.78 -0.01 -5.88
C LYS A 51 11.80 -0.12 -7.41
N SER A 52 11.84 -1.36 -7.91
CA SER A 52 11.86 -1.61 -9.36
C SER A 52 10.55 -1.20 -10.03
N VAL A 53 9.42 -1.48 -9.37
CA VAL A 53 8.08 -1.10 -9.84
C VAL A 53 7.90 0.41 -9.79
N ALA A 54 8.34 1.07 -8.72
CA ALA A 54 8.32 2.53 -8.58
C ALA A 54 9.12 3.21 -9.71
N LYS A 55 10.33 2.72 -10.00
CA LYS A 55 11.17 3.25 -11.10
C LYS A 55 10.47 3.14 -12.46
N LYS A 56 9.86 1.98 -12.76
CA LYS A 56 9.11 1.78 -14.02
C LYS A 56 7.91 2.73 -14.12
N ARG A 57 7.14 2.87 -13.04
CA ARG A 57 5.99 3.79 -12.99
C ARG A 57 6.40 5.25 -13.18
N ALA A 58 7.53 5.66 -12.60
CA ALA A 58 8.05 7.02 -12.75
C ALA A 58 8.39 7.33 -14.20
N ALA A 59 9.04 6.39 -14.90
CA ALA A 59 9.35 6.55 -16.32
C ALA A 59 8.09 6.69 -17.18
N VAL A 60 7.08 5.85 -16.96
CA VAL A 60 5.80 5.89 -17.70
C VAL A 60 5.07 7.20 -17.45
N LEU A 61 4.97 7.65 -16.19
CA LEU A 61 4.28 8.90 -15.86
C LEU A 61 5.02 10.13 -16.39
N LYS A 62 6.37 10.10 -16.39
CA LYS A 62 7.17 11.16 -17.01
C LYS A 62 6.87 11.27 -18.50
N GLN A 63 6.88 10.15 -19.23
CA GLN A 63 6.54 10.12 -20.65
C GLN A 63 5.11 10.63 -20.91
N ALA A 64 4.15 10.23 -20.08
CA ALA A 64 2.76 10.69 -20.20
C ALA A 64 2.63 12.20 -19.93
N PHE A 65 3.38 12.74 -18.97
CA PHE A 65 3.41 14.16 -18.65
C PHE A 65 4.05 14.99 -19.77
N GLU A 66 5.13 14.50 -20.37
CA GLU A 66 5.78 15.16 -21.52
C GLU A 66 4.86 15.21 -22.75
N ALA A 67 4.06 14.16 -22.97
CA ALA A 67 3.12 14.10 -24.09
C ALA A 67 1.84 14.94 -23.88
N TYR A 68 1.33 15.00 -22.65
CA TYR A 68 0.04 15.63 -22.33
C TYR A 68 0.10 16.42 -21.01
N PRO A 69 0.91 17.48 -20.92
CA PRO A 69 1.14 18.21 -19.68
C PRO A 69 -0.14 18.82 -19.08
N GLU A 70 -1.14 19.15 -19.91
CA GLU A 70 -2.44 19.70 -19.51
C GLU A 70 -3.29 18.72 -18.68
N ARG A 71 -3.01 17.42 -18.75
CA ARG A 71 -3.70 16.38 -17.97
C ARG A 71 -3.14 16.21 -16.56
N PHE A 72 -2.10 16.95 -16.20
CA PHE A 72 -1.41 16.83 -14.92
C PHE A 72 -1.37 18.17 -14.17
N PRO A 73 -1.21 18.14 -12.84
CA PRO A 73 -0.89 19.34 -12.07
C PRO A 73 0.41 19.99 -12.55
N LYS A 74 0.55 21.31 -12.39
CA LYS A 74 1.79 22.04 -12.73
C LYS A 74 3.05 21.48 -12.05
N SER A 75 2.90 20.83 -10.90
CA SER A 75 4.01 20.16 -10.19
C SER A 75 4.44 18.83 -10.81
N GLY A 76 3.78 18.38 -11.89
CA GLY A 76 3.97 17.06 -12.48
C GLY A 76 3.24 15.93 -11.73
N PRO A 77 3.37 14.69 -12.23
CA PRO A 77 2.75 13.51 -11.63
C PRO A 77 3.35 13.18 -10.26
N ARG A 78 2.50 12.77 -9.31
CA ARG A 78 2.92 12.29 -7.97
C ARG A 78 2.75 10.79 -7.87
N LEU A 79 3.83 10.11 -7.49
CA LEU A 79 3.79 8.68 -7.17
C LEU A 79 3.73 8.47 -5.67
N PRO A 80 2.72 7.77 -5.15
CA PRO A 80 2.76 7.31 -3.77
C PRO A 80 3.85 6.25 -3.65
N VAL A 81 4.71 6.38 -2.64
CA VAL A 81 5.75 5.40 -2.30
C VAL A 81 5.44 4.77 -0.95
N PRO A 82 5.73 3.47 -0.74
CA PRO A 82 5.62 2.85 0.57
C PRO A 82 6.52 3.56 1.61
N ALA A 83 6.13 3.51 2.88
CA ALA A 83 6.99 3.94 3.98
C ALA A 83 8.16 2.96 4.18
N ASP A 84 9.32 3.46 4.59
CA ASP A 84 10.52 2.64 4.84
C ASP A 84 10.35 1.66 6.01
N SER A 85 9.52 1.99 6.99
CA SER A 85 9.15 1.10 8.09
C SER A 85 7.71 1.31 8.52
N VAL A 86 7.06 0.22 8.94
CA VAL A 86 5.71 0.20 9.48
C VAL A 86 5.66 -0.79 10.64
N GLY A 87 4.83 -0.53 11.64
CA GLY A 87 4.65 -1.46 12.76
C GLY A 87 3.52 -1.03 13.69
N ILE A 88 3.09 -1.96 14.52
CA ILE A 88 2.19 -1.68 15.65
C ILE A 88 3.07 -1.39 16.86
N ASN A 89 2.79 -0.32 17.61
CA ASN A 89 3.57 0.10 18.78
C ASN A 89 5.05 0.37 18.47
N VAL A 90 5.35 0.99 17.33
CA VAL A 90 6.73 1.42 17.01
C VAL A 90 7.16 2.46 18.06
N PRO A 91 8.32 2.30 18.74
CA PRO A 91 8.79 3.28 19.70
C PRO A 91 8.98 4.63 19.02
N VAL A 92 8.22 5.65 19.44
CA VAL A 92 8.46 7.02 18.99
C VAL A 92 9.64 7.55 19.79
N VAL A 93 10.80 7.74 19.15
CA VAL A 93 11.91 8.46 19.76
C VAL A 93 11.47 9.91 19.95
N ARG A 94 10.99 10.24 21.14
CA ARG A 94 10.72 11.64 21.51
C ARG A 94 12.06 12.33 21.68
N LYS A 95 12.32 13.37 20.90
CA LYS A 95 13.46 14.26 21.16
C LYS A 95 13.28 14.85 22.54
N SER A 96 14.25 14.62 23.44
CA SER A 96 14.27 15.26 24.75
C SER A 96 14.36 16.78 24.55
N ILE A 97 13.47 17.52 25.20
CA ILE A 97 13.61 18.97 25.32
C ILE A 97 14.61 19.18 26.47
N PRO A 98 15.75 19.86 26.25
CA PRO A 98 16.65 20.18 27.34
C PRO A 98 15.91 21.12 28.30
N VAL A 99 15.75 20.68 29.54
CA VAL A 99 15.31 21.54 30.63
C VAL A 99 16.55 22.28 31.10
N LEU A 100 16.58 23.60 30.92
CA LEU A 100 17.60 24.45 31.53
C LEU A 100 17.40 24.40 33.05
N GLY A 101 18.43 23.95 33.76
CA GLY A 101 18.54 24.02 35.22
C GLY A 101 19.05 25.37 35.70
#